data_AF-A0A925UBR5-F1
#
_entry.id   AF-A0A925UBR5-F1
#
_cell.length_a   1.000
_cell.length_b   1.000
_cell.length_c   1.000
_cell.angle_alpha   90.00
_cell.angle_beta   90.00
_cell.angle_gamma   90.00
#
_symmetry.space_group_name_H-M   'P 1'
#
loop_
_entity.id
_entity.type
_entity.pdbx_description
1 polymer ?
#
loop_
_entity_poly.entity_id
_entity_poly.type
_entity_poly.pdbx_seq_one_letter_code
_entity_poly.pdbx_strand_id
1 'polypeptide(L)'
;MYKYRINDLLIQLPMKDYRKALKIIPQAINVSLNTFSNYRNIRLTDEQDIPHQKVVLLEKIFGLESGQLENFKPDYKSLKQLLEEWEEK
;
A
#
# COMPACT_ATOMS: atom_id res chain seq x y z
N MET A 1 -11.83 6.58 3.72
CA MET A 1 -11.18 5.35 3.23
C MET A 1 -9.67 5.57 3.22
N TYR A 2 -8.90 4.56 3.65
CA TYR A 2 -7.43 4.62 3.64
C TYR A 2 -6.88 4.29 2.26
N LYS A 3 -5.71 4.84 1.92
CA LYS A 3 -5.02 4.58 0.64
C LYS A 3 -4.55 3.13 0.52
N TYR A 4 -4.24 2.50 1.65
CA TYR A 4 -3.79 1.12 1.74
C TYR A 4 -4.66 0.30 2.70
N ARG A 5 -4.91 -0.97 2.38
CA ARG A 5 -5.70 -1.92 3.22
C ARG A 5 -4.91 -2.56 4.36
N ILE A 6 -3.86 -1.92 4.84
CA ILE A 6 -2.99 -2.49 5.89
C ILE A 6 -3.80 -2.75 7.18
N ASN A 7 -4.69 -1.83 7.57
CA ASN A 7 -5.52 -2.03 8.75
C ASN A 7 -6.49 -3.20 8.58
N ASP A 8 -7.06 -3.38 7.40
CA ASP A 8 -7.99 -4.47 7.11
C ASP A 8 -7.29 -5.82 7.21
N LEU A 9 -6.06 -5.93 6.70
CA LEU A 9 -5.21 -7.12 6.80
C LEU A 9 -4.82 -7.43 8.25
N LEU A 10 -4.53 -6.40 9.05
CA LEU A 10 -4.16 -6.58 10.45
C LEU A 10 -5.36 -7.02 11.31
N ILE A 11 -6.55 -6.49 11.08
CA ILE A 11 -7.76 -6.83 11.85
C ILE A 11 -8.17 -8.30 11.66
N GLN A 12 -7.79 -8.93 10.54
CA GLN A 12 -8.00 -10.36 10.30
C GLN A 12 -7.14 -11.26 11.21
N LEU A 13 -6.10 -10.72 11.85
CA LEU A 13 -5.25 -11.49 12.76
C LEU A 13 -5.87 -11.62 14.15
N PRO A 14 -5.65 -12.73 14.87
CA PRO A 14 -5.96 -12.83 16.28
C PRO A 14 -5.28 -11.69 17.08
N MET A 15 -5.93 -11.17 18.13
CA MET A 15 -5.42 -10.03 18.93
C MET A 15 -3.97 -10.21 19.41
N LYS A 16 -3.57 -11.45 19.73
CA LYS A 16 -2.18 -11.79 20.14
C LYS A 16 -1.19 -11.52 19.00
N ASP A 17 -1.56 -11.87 17.78
CA ASP A 17 -0.72 -11.74 16.60
C ASP A 17 -0.78 -10.32 16.02
N TYR A 18 -1.94 -9.65 16.12
CA TYR A 18 -2.08 -8.22 15.83
C TYR A 18 -1.03 -7.39 16.57
N ARG A 19 -0.95 -7.54 17.91
CA ARG A 19 0.00 -6.78 18.73
C ARG A 19 1.46 -7.09 18.39
N LYS A 20 1.75 -8.32 17.97
CA LYS A 20 3.10 -8.71 17.51
C LYS A 20 3.40 -8.11 16.15
N ALA A 21 2.48 -8.18 15.20
CA ALA A 21 2.62 -7.63 13.85
C ALA A 21 2.95 -6.13 13.89
N LEU A 22 2.30 -5.36 14.79
CA LEU A 22 2.59 -3.94 15.00
C LEU A 22 4.04 -3.64 15.43
N LYS A 23 4.75 -4.62 15.99
CA LYS A 23 6.16 -4.48 16.39
C LYS A 23 7.11 -5.06 15.33
N ILE A 24 6.76 -6.22 14.77
CA ILE A 24 7.60 -6.98 13.84
C ILE A 24 7.65 -6.28 12.47
N ILE A 25 6.52 -5.84 11.92
CA ILE A 25 6.47 -5.29 10.57
C ILE A 25 7.36 -4.04 10.44
N PRO A 26 7.29 -3.04 11.34
CA PRO A 26 8.14 -1.85 11.25
C PRO A 26 9.64 -2.20 11.31
N GLN A 27 10.01 -3.15 12.16
CA GLN A 27 11.39 -3.63 12.27
C GLN A 27 11.84 -4.34 10.98
N ALA A 28 11.00 -5.22 10.42
CA ALA A 28 11.29 -5.98 9.22
C ALA A 28 11.51 -5.08 7.99
N ILE A 29 10.78 -3.96 7.89
CA ILE A 29 10.94 -3.00 6.80
C ILE A 29 11.85 -1.82 7.16
N ASN A 30 12.54 -1.86 8.31
CA ASN A 30 13.45 -0.83 8.80
C ASN A 30 12.84 0.58 8.83
N VAL A 31 11.68 0.73 9.50
CA VAL A 31 11.02 2.02 9.74
C VAL A 31 10.60 2.15 11.21
N SER A 32 10.41 3.39 11.67
CA SER A 32 9.93 3.63 13.04
C SER A 32 8.46 3.17 13.21
N LEU A 33 8.06 2.91 14.46
CA LEU A 33 6.65 2.63 14.79
C LEU A 33 5.72 3.76 14.37
N ASN A 34 6.19 5.02 14.45
CA ASN A 34 5.44 6.20 14.03
C ASN A 34 5.27 6.22 12.51
N THR A 35 6.35 5.96 11.76
CA THR A 35 6.30 5.87 10.29
C THR A 35 5.32 4.79 9.84
N PHE A 36 5.37 3.60 10.45
CA PHE A 36 4.41 2.55 10.13
C PHE A 36 2.97 2.91 10.54
N SER A 37 2.79 3.63 11.64
CA SER A 37 1.47 4.14 12.02
C SER A 37 0.94 5.18 11.03
N ASN A 38 1.82 6.03 10.48
CA ASN A 38 1.45 6.96 9.41
C ASN A 38 1.06 6.20 8.14
N TYR A 39 1.86 5.22 7.71
CA TYR A 39 1.57 4.38 6.53
C TYR A 39 0.17 3.77 6.56
N ARG A 40 -0.25 3.25 7.72
CA ARG A 40 -1.57 2.66 7.92
C ARG A 40 -2.72 3.67 7.90
N ASN A 41 -2.42 4.94 8.12
CA ASN A 41 -3.42 6.00 8.28
C ASN A 41 -3.46 6.99 7.11
N ILE A 42 -2.64 6.79 6.06
CA ILE A 42 -2.68 7.61 4.84
C ILE A 42 -4.08 7.52 4.23
N ARG A 43 -4.73 8.66 4.04
CA ARG A 43 -6.04 8.76 3.41
C ARG A 43 -5.87 8.77 1.89
N LEU A 44 -6.90 8.34 1.15
CA LEU A 44 -6.89 8.39 -0.31
C LEU A 44 -6.62 9.81 -0.85
N THR A 45 -7.08 10.83 -0.13
CA THR A 45 -6.93 12.25 -0.49
C THR A 45 -5.58 12.84 -0.11
N ASP A 46 -4.75 12.11 0.65
CA ASP A 46 -3.46 12.63 1.09
C ASP A 46 -2.46 12.54 -0.07
N GLU A 47 -1.70 13.62 -0.27
CA GLU A 47 -0.59 13.66 -1.24
C GLU A 47 0.56 12.73 -0.84
N GLN A 48 0.67 12.45 0.45
CA GLN A 48 1.71 11.57 0.97
C GLN A 48 1.49 10.13 0.49
N ASP A 49 2.60 9.42 0.33
CA ASP A 49 2.57 8.04 -0.06
C ASP A 49 3.60 7.17 0.67
N ILE A 50 3.37 5.87 0.68
CA ILE A 50 4.37 4.90 1.12
C ILE A 50 5.40 4.78 0.00
N PRO A 51 6.71 4.85 0.28
CA PRO A 51 7.73 4.59 -0.73
C PRO A 51 7.52 3.22 -1.38
N HIS A 52 7.56 3.14 -2.70
CA HIS A 52 7.23 1.92 -3.46
C HIS A 52 7.97 0.67 -2.95
N GLN A 53 9.26 0.79 -2.63
CA GLN A 53 10.04 -0.31 -2.06
C GLN A 53 9.40 -0.88 -0.78
N LYS A 54 8.83 -0.03 0.08
CA LYS A 54 8.14 -0.45 1.32
C LYS A 54 6.78 -1.08 1.01
N VAL A 55 6.06 -0.59 0.00
CA VAL A 55 4.81 -1.21 -0.48
C VAL A 55 5.06 -2.66 -0.90
N VAL A 56 6.05 -2.90 -1.76
CA VAL A 56 6.42 -4.24 -2.22
C VAL A 56 6.81 -5.17 -1.07
N LEU A 57 7.53 -4.65 -0.07
CA LEU A 57 7.87 -5.43 1.13
C LEU A 57 6.63 -5.78 1.95
N LEU A 58 5.71 -4.83 2.13
CA LEU A 58 4.45 -5.06 2.83
C LEU A 58 3.58 -6.09 2.11
N GLU A 59 3.49 -6.02 0.78
CA GLU A 59 2.79 -7.03 -0.04
C GLU A 59 3.36 -8.43 0.21
N LYS A 60 4.69 -8.59 0.18
CA LYS A 60 5.34 -9.86 0.49
C LYS A 60 5.08 -10.34 1.93
N ILE A 61 5.11 -9.43 2.90
CA ILE A 61 4.83 -9.76 4.32
C ILE A 61 3.40 -10.27 4.51
N PHE A 62 2.44 -9.66 3.80
CA PHE A 62 1.03 -10.05 3.85
C PHE A 62 0.65 -11.16 2.87
N GLY A 63 1.59 -11.65 2.05
CA GLY A 63 1.32 -12.70 1.05
C GLY A 63 0.41 -12.25 -0.10
N LEU A 64 0.49 -10.97 -0.48
CA LEU A 64 -0.29 -10.36 -1.56
C LEU A 64 0.49 -10.33 -2.88
N GLU A 65 -0.23 -10.29 -4.00
CA GLU A 65 0.38 -9.98 -5.30
C GLU A 65 0.69 -8.48 -5.42
N SER A 66 1.54 -8.13 -6.39
CA SER A 66 1.92 -6.73 -6.59
C SER A 66 0.72 -5.86 -7.00
N GLY A 67 0.59 -4.71 -6.35
CA GLY A 67 -0.52 -3.78 -6.53
C GLY A 67 -1.78 -4.13 -5.72
N GLN A 68 -1.77 -5.20 -4.91
CA GLN A 68 -2.95 -5.59 -4.12
C GLN A 68 -2.99 -4.96 -2.73
N LEU A 69 -1.94 -4.26 -2.29
CA LEU A 69 -1.97 -3.51 -1.02
C LEU A 69 -2.75 -2.20 -1.11
N GLU A 70 -2.82 -1.62 -2.30
CA GLU A 70 -3.53 -0.37 -2.57
C GLU A 70 -5.05 -0.60 -2.56
N ASN A 71 -5.78 0.37 -2.01
CA ASN A 71 -7.25 0.36 -1.99
C ASN A 71 -7.89 0.96 -3.24
N PHE A 72 -7.06 1.42 -4.17
CA PHE A 72 -7.48 1.95 -5.46
C PHE A 72 -6.75 1.18 -6.55
N LYS A 73 -7.35 1.11 -7.74
CA LYS A 73 -6.67 0.61 -8.93
C LYS A 73 -6.58 1.80 -9.88
N PRO A 74 -5.37 2.32 -10.16
CA PRO A 74 -5.22 3.32 -11.19
C PRO A 74 -5.56 2.66 -12.53
N ASP A 75 -6.61 3.16 -13.17
CA ASP A 75 -6.93 2.82 -14.55
C ASP A 75 -6.49 4.00 -15.42
N TYR A 76 -5.62 3.73 -16.38
CA TYR A 76 -5.13 4.73 -17.31
C TYR A 76 -4.89 4.13 -18.68
N LYS A 77 -4.95 5.00 -19.68
CA LYS A 77 -4.75 4.64 -21.08
C LYS A 77 -3.36 4.03 -21.27
N SER A 78 -3.31 2.97 -22.04
CA SER A 78 -2.05 2.41 -22.54
C SER A 78 -1.35 3.40 -23.48
N LEU A 79 -0.03 3.26 -23.65
CA LEU A 79 0.74 4.06 -24.60
C LEU A 79 0.13 4.02 -26.02
N LYS A 80 -0.37 2.85 -26.45
CA LYS A 80 -1.01 2.70 -27.75
C LYS A 80 -2.23 3.62 -27.90
N GLN A 81 -3.13 3.64 -26.91
CA GLN A 81 -4.30 4.50 -26.92
C GLN A 81 -3.91 5.99 -26.88
N LEU A 82 -2.86 6.34 -26.14
CA LEU A 82 -2.36 7.71 -26.09
C LEU A 82 -1.77 8.18 -27.42
N LEU A 83 -1.11 7.28 -28.17
CA LEU A 83 -0.56 7.58 -29.49
C LEU A 83 -1.66 7.75 -30.54
N GLU A 84 -2.69 6.89 -30.54
CA GLU A 84 -3.86 7.01 -31.42
C GLU A 84 -4.55 8.38 -31.24
N GLU A 85 -4.74 8.83 -29.99
CA GLU A 85 -5.32 10.15 -29.68
C GLU A 85 -4.45 11.34 -30.08
N TRP A 86 -3.14 11.13 -30.25
CA TRP A 86 -2.21 12.18 -30.66
C TRP A 86 -2.13 12.33 -32.18
N GLU A 87 -2.33 11.24 -32.93
CA GLU A 87 -2.36 11.25 -34.40
C GLU A 87 -3.67 11.82 -34.98
N GLU A 88 -4.76 11.79 -34.23
CA GLU A 88 -6.05 12.39 -34.60
C GLU A 88 -6.14 13.92 -34.34
N LYS A 89 -5.08 14.54 -33.81
CA LYS A 89 -4.97 15.99 -33.54
C LYS A 89 -4.11 16.72 -34.57
#